data_AF-A0A842LJP6-F1
#
_entry.id   AF-A0A842LJP6-F1
#
_cell.length_a   1.000
_cell.length_b   1.000
_cell.length_c   1.000
_cell.angle_alpha   90.00
_cell.angle_beta   90.00
_cell.angle_gamma   90.00
#
_symmetry.space_group_name_H-M   'P 1'
#
loop_
_entity.id
_entity.type
_entity.pdbx_description
1 polymer ?
#
loop_
_entity_poly.entity_id
_entity_poly.type
_entity_poly.pdbx_seq_one_letter_code
_entity_poly.pdbx_strand_id
1 'polypeptide(L)'
;MEAAGAPEKTIPEMEKTMAIGGKIAVVGRAAQRVPMYLERFQTRKAKLFGAQGHSGYGIFPSVIRMMGAGLIDNSRIITATFPLTQAIDAIQRATKREDGKIMVIP
;
A
#
# COMPACT_ATOMS: atom_id res chain seq x y z
N MET A 1 6.32 2.66 -5.75
CA MET A 1 5.50 1.64 -5.07
C MET A 1 4.17 1.58 -5.80
N GLU A 2 3.67 0.38 -6.08
CA GLU A 2 2.33 0.17 -6.59
C GLU A 2 1.42 -0.27 -5.44
N ALA A 3 0.48 0.60 -5.08
CA ALA A 3 -0.52 0.37 -4.04
C ALA A 3 -1.91 0.86 -4.46
N ALA A 4 -2.09 1.24 -5.73
CA ALA A 4 -3.37 1.73 -6.25
C ALA A 4 -4.33 0.57 -6.57
N GLY A 5 -3.81 -0.65 -6.75
CA GLY A 5 -4.60 -1.80 -7.17
C GLY A 5 -5.03 -1.72 -8.64
N ALA A 6 -4.37 -0.86 -9.42
CA ALA A 6 -4.53 -0.72 -10.87
C ALA A 6 -3.15 -0.81 -11.59
N PRO A 7 -2.36 -1.87 -11.33
CA PRO A 7 -1.01 -2.03 -11.84
C PRO A 7 -0.95 -2.04 -13.38
N GLU A 8 -2.02 -2.45 -14.07
CA GLU A 8 -2.13 -2.38 -15.52
C GLU A 8 -2.06 -0.95 -16.07
N LYS A 9 -2.38 0.05 -15.23
CA LYS A 9 -2.27 1.47 -15.56
C LYS A 9 -1.02 2.10 -14.97
N THR A 10 -0.68 1.74 -13.74
CA THR A 10 0.38 2.43 -13.00
C THR A 10 1.77 1.90 -13.33
N ILE A 11 1.96 0.60 -13.58
CA ILE A 11 3.27 0.02 -13.92
C ILE A 11 3.84 0.60 -15.22
N PRO A 12 3.08 0.74 -16.33
CA PRO A 12 3.58 1.40 -17.53
C PRO A 12 4.12 2.83 -17.29
N GLU A 13 3.50 3.59 -16.39
CA GLU A 13 3.98 4.93 -16.03
C GLU A 13 5.21 4.87 -15.10
N MET A 14 5.27 3.91 -14.18
CA MET A 14 6.47 3.64 -13.38
C MET A 14 7.65 3.26 -14.27
N GLU A 15 7.42 2.49 -15.34
CA GLU A 15 8.46 2.14 -16.31
C GLU A 15 9.03 3.37 -17.03
N LYS A 16 8.22 4.39 -17.31
CA LYS A 16 8.64 5.64 -17.98
C LYS A 16 9.46 6.53 -17.07
N THR A 17 9.18 6.49 -15.77
CA THR A 17 9.69 7.45 -14.79
C THR A 17 10.82 6.87 -13.93
N MET A 18 11.09 5.56 -14.00
CA MET A 18 12.13 4.95 -13.18
C MET A 18 13.53 5.49 -13.52
N ALA A 19 14.31 5.76 -12.48
CA ALA A 19 15.74 6.00 -12.59
C ALA A 19 16.52 4.70 -12.85
N ILE A 20 17.80 4.83 -13.25
CA ILE A 20 18.72 3.69 -13.31
C ILE A 20 18.84 3.06 -11.90
N GLY A 21 18.70 1.75 -11.79
CA GLY A 21 18.67 0.99 -10.55
C GLY A 21 17.32 1.03 -9.83
N GLY A 22 16.27 1.59 -10.45
CA GLY A 22 14.94 1.73 -9.87
C GLY A 22 14.34 0.41 -9.35
N LYS A 23 13.56 0.50 -8.27
CA LYS A 23 12.88 -0.65 -7.66
C LYS A 23 11.39 -0.37 -7.58
N ILE A 24 10.60 -1.23 -8.19
CA ILE A 24 9.15 -1.22 -8.09
C ILE A 24 8.75 -2.30 -7.08
N ALA A 25 8.07 -1.91 -6.00
CA ALA A 25 7.43 -2.84 -5.07
C ALA A 25 5.91 -2.80 -5.31
N VAL A 26 5.31 -3.97 -5.59
CA VAL A 26 3.88 -4.16 -5.83
C VAL A 26 3.25 -4.76 -4.59
N VAL A 27 2.36 -3.99 -3.96
CA VAL A 27 1.55 -4.41 -2.80
C VAL A 27 0.05 -4.35 -3.09
N GLY A 28 -0.35 -3.59 -4.11
CA GLY A 28 -1.72 -3.58 -4.62
C GLY A 28 -2.10 -4.94 -5.21
N ARG A 29 -3.40 -5.28 -5.12
CA ARG A 29 -3.97 -6.48 -5.73
C ARG A 29 -4.83 -6.08 -6.91
N ALA A 30 -4.68 -6.79 -8.03
CA ALA A 30 -5.52 -6.63 -9.21
C ALA A 30 -5.88 -7.99 -9.77
N ALA A 31 -7.05 -8.07 -10.41
CA ALA A 31 -7.54 -9.29 -11.03
C ALA A 31 -6.94 -9.55 -12.43
N GLN A 32 -6.37 -8.50 -13.05
CA GLN A 32 -5.89 -8.54 -14.43
C GLN A 32 -4.39 -8.79 -14.49
N ARG A 33 -3.94 -9.36 -15.62
CA ARG A 33 -2.51 -9.45 -15.93
C ARG A 33 -1.97 -8.06 -16.28
N VAL A 34 -0.73 -7.81 -15.89
CA VAL A 34 -0.07 -6.51 -16.08
C VAL A 34 0.89 -6.59 -17.27
N PRO A 35 0.69 -5.80 -18.33
CA PRO A 35 1.67 -5.70 -19.41
C PRO A 35 2.92 -4.97 -18.91
N MET A 36 4.10 -5.50 -19.25
CA MET A 36 5.39 -4.90 -18.89
C MET A 36 6.37 -4.93 -20.07
N TYR A 37 7.15 -3.86 -20.23
CA TYR A 37 8.19 -3.78 -21.24
C TYR A 37 9.57 -4.06 -20.63
N LEU A 38 9.95 -5.34 -20.61
CA LEU A 38 11.13 -5.82 -19.87
C LEU A 38 12.47 -5.20 -20.30
N GLU A 39 12.60 -4.71 -21.54
CA GLU A 39 13.80 -4.02 -22.01
C GLU A 39 14.13 -2.78 -21.15
N ARG A 40 13.10 -2.09 -20.63
CA ARG A 40 13.34 -0.97 -19.71
C ARG A 40 13.99 -1.40 -18.41
N PHE A 41 13.64 -2.58 -17.91
CA PHE A 41 14.29 -3.12 -16.71
C PHE A 41 15.74 -3.49 -16.97
N GLN A 42 16.05 -4.01 -18.17
CA GLN A 42 17.41 -4.33 -18.58
C GLN A 42 18.26 -3.05 -18.72
N THR A 43 17.82 -2.11 -19.56
CA THR A 43 18.56 -0.87 -19.87
C THR A 43 18.69 0.05 -18.67
N ARG A 44 17.74 0.01 -17.72
CA ARG A 44 17.78 0.77 -16.48
C ARG A 44 18.31 -0.02 -15.28
N LYS A 45 18.76 -1.26 -15.42
CA LYS A 45 19.18 -2.12 -14.27
C LYS A 45 18.13 -2.18 -13.15
N ALA A 46 16.86 -2.09 -13.50
CA ALA A 46 15.77 -1.97 -12.55
C ALA A 46 15.25 -3.34 -12.09
N LYS A 47 14.45 -3.33 -11.02
CA LYS A 47 13.92 -4.53 -10.39
C LYS A 47 12.45 -4.35 -10.03
N LEU A 48 11.70 -5.44 -10.05
CA LEU A 48 10.34 -5.51 -9.57
C LEU A 48 10.24 -6.56 -8.46
N PHE A 49 9.51 -6.22 -7.39
CA PHE A 49 9.28 -7.07 -6.24
C PHE A 49 7.78 -7.15 -5.96
N GLY A 50 7.25 -8.36 -5.76
CA GLY A 50 5.94 -8.56 -5.16
C GLY A 50 6.06 -8.64 -3.64
N ALA A 51 5.08 -8.12 -2.92
CA ALA A 51 5.01 -8.23 -1.47
C ALA A 51 3.57 -8.46 -1.00
N GLN A 52 3.38 -9.44 -0.12
CA GLN A 52 2.10 -9.78 0.49
C GLN A 52 2.28 -10.21 1.93
N GLY A 53 1.38 -9.76 2.80
CA GLY A 53 1.47 -10.01 4.23
C GLY A 53 2.56 -9.19 4.92
N HIS A 54 2.74 -9.45 6.22
CA HIS A 54 3.62 -8.66 7.09
C HIS A 54 4.23 -9.49 8.23
N SER A 55 4.09 -10.81 8.19
CA SER A 55 4.62 -11.72 9.23
C SER A 55 6.12 -11.97 9.05
N GLY A 56 6.80 -12.29 10.16
CA GLY A 56 8.24 -12.56 10.15
C GLY A 56 9.11 -11.31 10.13
N TYR A 57 10.42 -11.51 9.96
CA TYR A 57 11.45 -10.47 9.79
C TYR A 57 11.46 -9.34 10.84
N GLY A 58 10.83 -9.53 12.00
CA GLY A 58 10.73 -8.51 13.04
C GLY A 58 9.93 -7.27 12.63
N ILE A 59 8.98 -7.37 11.69
CA ILE A 59 8.21 -6.20 11.21
C ILE A 59 7.40 -5.56 12.33
N PHE A 60 6.61 -6.36 13.08
CA PHE A 60 5.81 -5.86 14.20
C PHE A 60 6.64 -5.10 15.25
N PRO A 61 7.68 -5.69 15.87
CA PRO A 61 8.48 -4.96 16.87
C PRO A 61 9.18 -3.74 16.29
N SER A 62 9.57 -3.77 15.00
CA SER A 62 10.17 -2.60 14.33
C SER A 62 9.19 -1.44 14.19
N VAL A 63 7.96 -1.70 13.74
CA VAL A 63 6.93 -0.66 13.59
C VAL A 63 6.50 -0.11 14.96
N ILE A 64 6.32 -0.98 15.95
CA ILE A 64 6.00 -0.55 17.33
C ILE A 64 7.11 0.36 17.87
N ARG A 65 8.39 0.02 17.67
CA ARG A 65 9.51 0.86 18.08
C ARG A 65 9.54 2.21 17.36
N MET A 66 9.22 2.24 16.05
CA MET A 66 9.12 3.50 15.31
C MET A 66 7.97 4.38 15.84
N MET A 67 6.83 3.79 16.19
CA MET A 67 5.71 4.50 16.81
C MET A 67 6.07 5.02 18.20
N GLY A 68 6.69 4.19 19.04
CA GLY A 68 7.15 4.58 20.39
C GLY A 68 8.23 5.67 20.37
N ALA A 69 9.05 5.72 19.32
CA ALA A 69 10.03 6.79 19.09
C ALA A 69 9.46 8.04 18.40
N GLY A 70 8.16 8.08 18.10
CA GLY A 70 7.51 9.21 17.43
C GLY A 70 7.88 9.38 15.95
N LEU A 71 8.56 8.41 15.33
CA LEU A 71 8.93 8.45 13.91
C LEU A 71 7.72 8.24 12.99
N ILE A 72 6.70 7.54 13.48
CA ILE A 72 5.46 7.29 12.76
C ILE A 72 4.29 7.52 13.72
N ASP A 73 3.36 8.39 13.32
CA ASP A 73 2.10 8.63 14.00
C ASP A 73 0.94 8.21 13.10
N ASN A 74 0.48 6.96 13.29
CA ASN A 74 -0.63 6.40 12.52
C ASN A 74 -2.00 6.96 12.93
N SER A 75 -2.11 7.74 14.00
CA SER A 75 -3.40 8.33 14.36
C SER A 75 -3.89 9.31 13.30
N ARG A 76 -2.96 9.96 12.58
CA ARG A 76 -3.24 10.98 11.56
C ARG A 76 -3.91 10.44 10.30
N ILE A 77 -3.81 9.14 10.02
CA ILE A 77 -4.50 8.54 8.87
C ILE A 77 -5.95 8.18 9.19
N ILE A 78 -6.35 8.24 10.45
CA ILE A 78 -7.73 7.96 10.89
C ILE A 78 -8.59 9.17 10.57
N THR A 79 -9.60 9.00 9.73
CA THR A 79 -10.52 10.07 9.31
C THR A 79 -11.92 9.92 9.91
N ALA A 80 -12.24 8.74 10.45
CA ALA A 80 -13.49 8.51 11.16
C ALA A 80 -13.37 7.41 12.22
N THR A 81 -14.17 7.54 13.27
CA THR A 81 -14.26 6.58 14.38
C THR A 81 -15.71 6.25 14.65
N PHE A 82 -16.01 4.96 14.84
CA PHE A 82 -17.35 4.46 15.17
C PHE A 82 -17.27 3.57 16.42
N PRO A 83 -18.31 3.55 17.27
CA PRO A 83 -18.44 2.51 18.30
C PRO A 83 -18.74 1.15 17.67
N LEU A 84 -18.45 0.06 18.38
CA LEU A 84 -18.67 -1.32 17.92
C LEU A 84 -20.14 -1.58 17.56
N THR A 85 -21.09 -0.96 18.27
CA THR A 85 -22.52 -1.05 17.98
C THR A 85 -22.91 -0.51 16.59
N GLN A 86 -22.05 0.29 15.95
CA GLN A 86 -22.24 0.86 14.61
C GLN A 86 -21.27 0.27 13.58
N ALA A 87 -20.70 -0.92 13.83
CA ALA A 87 -19.74 -1.52 12.90
C ALA A 87 -20.31 -1.73 11.48
N ILE A 88 -21.60 -2.01 11.35
CA ILE A 88 -22.25 -2.15 10.03
C ILE A 88 -22.27 -0.82 9.28
N ASP A 89 -22.62 0.28 9.95
CA ASP A 89 -22.61 1.63 9.37
C ASP A 89 -21.19 2.05 8.97
N ALA A 90 -20.19 1.70 9.80
CA ALA A 90 -18.78 1.93 9.49
C ALA A 90 -18.34 1.21 8.21
N ILE A 91 -18.75 -0.06 8.04
CA ILE A 91 -18.48 -0.83 6.82
C ILE A 91 -19.18 -0.20 5.61
N GLN A 92 -20.45 0.18 5.74
CA GLN A 92 -21.18 0.86 4.66
C GLN A 92 -20.50 2.17 4.26
N ARG A 93 -20.08 2.99 5.23
CA ARG A 93 -19.33 4.23 4.97
C ARG A 93 -18.02 3.97 4.24
N ALA A 94 -17.27 2.93 4.60
CA ALA A 94 -16.01 2.58 3.93
C ALA A 94 -16.17 2.33 2.42
N THR A 95 -17.35 1.88 1.97
CA THR A 95 -17.62 1.66 0.54
C THR A 95 -17.67 2.94 -0.29
N LYS A 96 -17.92 4.10 0.34
CA LYS A 96 -17.99 5.40 -0.35
C LYS A 96 -16.63 5.94 -0.79
N ARG A 97 -15.53 5.43 -0.20
CA ARG A 97 -14.13 5.81 -0.51
C ARG A 97 -13.80 7.30 -0.27
N GLU A 98 -14.47 7.92 0.70
CA GLU A 98 -14.24 9.32 1.11
C GLU A 98 -13.27 9.41 2.30
N ASP A 99 -13.12 8.32 3.05
CA ASP A 99 -12.28 8.21 4.24
C ASP A 99 -10.91 7.57 3.95
N GLY A 100 -9.88 7.96 4.70
CA GLY A 100 -8.56 7.33 4.66
C GLY A 100 -8.50 6.03 5.46
N LYS A 101 -8.87 6.11 6.74
CA LYS A 101 -9.01 4.95 7.63
C LYS A 101 -10.16 5.17 8.60
N ILE A 102 -11.09 4.22 8.59
CA ILE A 102 -12.18 4.15 9.58
C ILE A 102 -11.74 3.17 10.68
N MET A 103 -11.90 3.58 11.94
CA MET A 103 -11.63 2.76 13.12
C MET A 103 -12.95 2.43 13.84
N VAL A 104 -13.09 1.18 14.26
CA VAL A 104 -14.17 0.75 15.16
C VAL A 104 -13.58 0.52 16.53
N ILE A 105 -14.16 1.16 17.54
CA ILE A 105 -13.70 1.15 18.93
C ILE A 105 -14.71 0.35 19.77
N PRO A 106 -14.26 -0.48 20.73
CA PRO A 106 -15.14 -1.27 21.59
C PRO A 106 -16.23 -0.46 22.30
#